data_AF-A0A978S4E0-F1
#
_entry.id   AF-A0A978S4E0-F1
#
_cell.length_a   1.000
_cell.length_b   1.000
_cell.length_c   1.000
_cell.angle_alpha   90.00
_cell.angle_beta   90.00
_cell.angle_gamma   90.00
#
_symmetry.space_group_name_H-M   'P 1'
#
loop_
_entity.id
_entity.type
_entity.pdbx_description
1 polymer ?
#
loop_
_entity_poly.entity_id
_entity_poly.type
_entity_poly.pdbx_seq_one_letter_code
_entity_poly.pdbx_strand_id
1 'polypeptide(L)'
;MVGSPLIYTSTRGAGTTLVRTAKLQGINFQLNTGHGFYRTHTHPRGAVTDLLATGLTPDMIEIEITHNILAFLASGGSLPQPGPGFTGPLQGNVTVGGYQIGYRAVQVNPTTISVSTYFLLP
;
A
#
# COMPACT_ATOMS: atom_id res chain seq x y z
N MET A 1 14.64 3.28 -17.96
CA MET A 1 15.33 3.56 -16.68
C MET A 1 14.94 2.48 -15.70
N VAL A 2 15.90 1.80 -15.06
CA VAL A 2 15.58 0.91 -13.94
C VAL A 2 15.14 1.83 -12.81
N GLY A 3 13.85 1.82 -12.46
CA GLY A 3 13.34 2.60 -11.33
C GLY A 3 14.11 2.25 -10.06
N SER A 4 14.34 3.22 -9.18
CA SER A 4 15.00 2.97 -7.91
C SER A 4 14.33 1.80 -7.18
N PRO A 5 15.09 0.83 -6.63
CA PRO A 5 14.48 -0.30 -5.96
C PRO A 5 13.79 0.13 -4.66
N LEU A 6 12.69 -0.55 -4.32
CA LEU A 6 12.09 -0.47 -2.99
C LEU A 6 12.97 -1.24 -2.00
N ILE A 7 13.55 -0.55 -1.02
CA ILE A 7 14.49 -1.14 -0.06
C ILE A 7 13.80 -1.31 1.28
N TYR A 8 13.61 -2.55 1.73
CA TYR A 8 13.08 -2.82 3.07
C TYR A 8 14.13 -2.54 4.14
N THR A 9 13.80 -1.66 5.09
CA THR A 9 14.72 -1.22 6.15
C THR A 9 14.41 -1.85 7.50
N SER A 10 13.16 -2.25 7.74
CA SER A 10 12.78 -2.95 8.96
C SER A 10 11.44 -3.66 8.81
N THR A 11 11.21 -4.64 9.67
CA THR A 11 9.92 -5.30 9.85
C THR A 11 9.56 -5.34 11.33
N ARG A 12 8.26 -5.30 11.62
CA ARG A 12 7.70 -5.46 12.97
C ARG A 12 6.45 -6.33 12.91
N GLY A 13 6.28 -7.21 13.88
CA GLY A 13 5.13 -8.12 13.92
C GLY A 13 5.26 -9.28 12.93
N ALA A 14 4.21 -10.09 12.80
CA ALA A 14 4.16 -11.24 11.91
C ALA A 14 2.71 -11.55 11.48
N GLY A 15 2.56 -12.30 10.39
CA GLY A 15 1.25 -12.67 9.83
C GLY A 15 0.33 -11.47 9.70
N THR A 16 -0.87 -11.55 10.28
CA THR A 16 -1.91 -10.51 10.20
C THR A 16 -1.58 -9.19 10.91
N THR A 17 -0.44 -9.11 11.60
CA THR A 17 0.06 -7.90 12.30
C THR A 17 1.37 -7.38 11.73
N LEU A 18 1.88 -7.99 10.65
CA LEU A 18 3.13 -7.59 10.02
C LEU A 18 3.05 -6.13 9.52
N VAL A 19 4.06 -5.35 9.84
CA VAL A 19 4.31 -4.03 9.28
C VAL A 19 5.72 -4.03 8.72
N ARG A 20 5.87 -3.63 7.46
CA ARG A 20 7.16 -3.49 6.80
C ARG A 20 7.44 -2.03 6.56
N THR A 21 8.65 -1.61 6.88
CA THR A 21 9.13 -0.27 6.51
C THR A 21 10.08 -0.41 5.33
N ALA A 22 9.85 0.40 4.31
CA ALA A 22 10.68 0.44 3.13
C ALA A 22 11.02 1.87 2.74
N LYS A 23 12.05 2.04 1.92
CA LYS A 23 12.49 3.33 1.41
C LYS A 23 12.55 3.30 -0.10
N LEU A 24 12.02 4.35 -0.72
CA LEU A 24 12.05 4.54 -2.17
C LEU A 24 12.17 6.04 -2.48
N GLN A 25 13.18 6.42 -3.27
CA GLN A 25 13.44 7.81 -3.66
C GLN A 25 13.47 8.81 -2.49
N GLY A 26 14.02 8.39 -1.35
CA GLY A 26 14.12 9.24 -0.15
C GLY A 26 12.86 9.27 0.73
N ILE A 27 11.74 8.69 0.27
CA ILE A 27 10.50 8.58 1.04
C ILE A 27 10.46 7.26 1.79
N ASN A 28 10.06 7.31 3.06
CA ASN A 28 9.79 6.14 3.87
C ASN A 28 8.34 5.70 3.69
N PHE A 29 8.14 4.40 3.48
CA PHE A 29 6.85 3.77 3.37
C PHE A 29 6.64 2.83 4.56
N GLN A 30 5.57 3.06 5.32
CA GLN A 30 5.07 2.13 6.32
C GLN A 30 3.94 1.32 5.70
N LEU A 31 4.20 0.04 5.46
CA LEU A 31 3.33 -0.88 4.74
C LEU A 31 2.70 -1.82 5.77
N ASN A 32 1.38 -1.72 5.97
CA ASN A 32 0.65 -2.62 6.86
C ASN A 32 0.37 -3.97 6.19
N THR A 33 1.43 -4.67 5.80
CA THR A 33 1.40 -5.95 5.06
C THR A 33 0.51 -7.00 5.72
N GLY A 34 0.50 -7.06 7.05
CA GLY A 34 -0.33 -7.98 7.81
C GLY A 34 -1.81 -7.71 7.64
N HIS A 35 -2.21 -6.44 7.60
CA HIS A 35 -3.59 -6.08 7.32
C HIS A 35 -3.91 -6.25 5.83
N GLY A 36 -2.99 -5.83 4.94
CA GLY A 36 -3.25 -5.81 3.50
C GLY A 36 -3.19 -7.19 2.85
N PHE A 37 -2.16 -7.99 3.14
CA PHE A 37 -1.92 -9.25 2.44
C PHE A 37 -2.38 -10.48 3.21
N TYR A 38 -2.13 -10.53 4.53
CA TYR A 38 -2.38 -11.74 5.33
C TYR A 38 -3.80 -11.82 5.91
N ARG A 39 -4.69 -10.89 5.57
CA ARG A 39 -6.11 -10.93 5.95
C ARG A 39 -6.97 -10.95 4.71
N THR A 40 -8.08 -11.68 4.77
CA THR A 40 -9.15 -11.61 3.78
C THR A 40 -9.90 -10.28 3.91
N HIS A 41 -10.36 -9.71 2.79
CA HIS A 41 -11.16 -8.48 2.78
C HIS A 41 -12.55 -8.75 2.24
N THR A 42 -13.56 -8.27 2.97
CA THR A 42 -14.95 -8.29 2.53
C THR A 42 -15.30 -6.94 1.92
N HIS A 43 -15.66 -6.95 0.64
CA HIS A 43 -16.15 -5.77 -0.07
C HIS A 43 -17.51 -5.31 0.48
N PRO A 44 -17.89 -4.04 0.30
CA PRO A 44 -19.21 -3.54 0.73
C PRO A 44 -20.40 -4.33 0.16
N ARG A 45 -20.21 -5.01 -0.97
CA ARG A 45 -21.22 -5.86 -1.63
C ARG A 45 -21.20 -7.32 -1.13
N GLY A 46 -20.40 -7.65 -0.10
CA GLY A 46 -20.31 -8.97 0.51
C GLY A 46 -19.31 -9.93 -0.13
N ALA A 47 -18.68 -9.56 -1.25
CA ALA A 47 -17.64 -10.40 -1.87
C ALA A 47 -16.40 -10.48 -0.97
N VAL A 48 -15.99 -11.69 -0.60
CA VAL A 48 -14.75 -11.93 0.14
C VAL A 48 -13.61 -12.14 -0.86
N THR A 49 -12.51 -11.42 -0.67
CA THR A 49 -11.32 -11.52 -1.49
C THR A 49 -10.12 -11.88 -0.63
N ASP A 50 -9.19 -12.64 -1.22
CA ASP A 50 -7.99 -13.13 -0.55
C ASP A 50 -6.79 -12.99 -1.49
N LEU A 51 -5.79 -12.20 -1.09
CA LEU A 51 -4.56 -12.04 -1.87
C LEU A 51 -3.70 -13.30 -1.85
N LEU A 52 -3.80 -14.14 -0.82
CA LEU A 52 -3.05 -15.40 -0.74
C LEU A 52 -3.46 -16.38 -1.87
N ALA A 53 -4.65 -16.22 -2.44
CA ALA A 53 -5.15 -17.04 -3.54
C ALA A 53 -4.58 -16.64 -4.92
N THR A 54 -3.88 -15.51 -5.03
CA THR A 54 -3.43 -14.95 -6.33
C THR A 54 -2.05 -15.43 -6.77
N GLY A 55 -1.28 -16.07 -5.89
CA GLY A 55 0.13 -16.40 -6.13
C GLY A 55 1.08 -15.19 -6.14
N LEU A 56 0.56 -13.96 -5.97
CA LEU A 56 1.37 -12.76 -5.80
C LEU A 56 2.08 -12.77 -4.44
N THR A 57 3.22 -12.10 -4.35
CA THR A 57 3.90 -11.84 -3.08
C THR A 57 3.58 -10.44 -2.58
N PRO A 58 3.74 -10.16 -1.27
CA PRO A 58 3.67 -8.80 -0.76
C PRO A 58 4.60 -7.84 -1.50
N ASP A 59 5.82 -8.26 -1.83
CA ASP A 59 6.84 -7.43 -2.49
C ASP A 59 6.38 -6.97 -3.88
N MET A 60 5.77 -7.87 -4.66
CA MET A 60 5.23 -7.55 -5.99
C MET A 60 4.12 -6.50 -5.92
N ILE A 61 3.31 -6.53 -4.86
CA ILE A 61 2.21 -5.59 -4.68
C ILE A 61 2.73 -4.25 -4.15
N GLU A 62 3.57 -4.30 -3.13
CA GLU A 62 4.09 -3.13 -2.44
C GLU A 62 4.98 -2.28 -3.34
N ILE A 63 5.77 -2.88 -4.24
CA ILE A 63 6.55 -2.12 -5.23
C ILE A 63 5.66 -1.32 -6.19
N GLU A 64 4.58 -1.92 -6.69
CA GLU A 64 3.67 -1.26 -7.63
C GLU A 64 2.86 -0.16 -6.93
N ILE A 65 2.38 -0.40 -5.70
CA ILE A 65 1.68 0.62 -4.91
C ILE A 65 2.60 1.81 -4.64
N THR A 66 3.84 1.57 -4.21
CA THR A 66 4.77 2.65 -3.86
C THR A 66 5.17 3.46 -5.10
N HIS A 67 5.39 2.83 -6.24
CA HIS A 67 5.59 3.54 -7.52
C HIS A 67 4.37 4.36 -7.93
N ASN A 68 3.15 3.81 -7.82
CA ASN A 68 1.94 4.52 -8.18
C ASN A 68 1.71 5.76 -7.31
N ILE A 69 1.94 5.67 -6.00
CA ILE A 69 1.88 6.81 -5.08
C ILE A 69 2.88 7.89 -5.48
N LEU A 70 4.13 7.52 -5.77
CA LEU A 70 5.14 8.51 -6.18
C LEU A 70 4.80 9.16 -7.52
N ALA A 71 4.25 8.40 -8.48
CA ALA A 71 3.77 8.95 -9.74
C ALA A 71 2.62 9.96 -9.53
N PHE A 72 1.66 9.64 -8.67
CA PHE A 72 0.56 10.54 -8.30
C PHE A 72 1.08 11.84 -7.65
N LEU A 73 2.05 11.74 -6.75
CA LEU A 73 2.68 12.92 -6.14
C LEU A 73 3.46 13.74 -7.17
N ALA A 74 4.21 13.09 -8.06
CA ALA A 74 4.95 13.75 -9.13
C ALA A 74 4.04 14.46 -10.14
N SER A 75 2.81 13.98 -10.33
CA SER A 75 1.80 14.66 -11.16
C SER A 75 1.07 15.82 -10.45
N GLY A 76 1.52 16.22 -9.26
CA GLY A 76 0.92 17.30 -8.47
C GLY A 76 -0.20 16.87 -7.53
N GLY A 77 -0.42 15.56 -7.38
CA GLY A 77 -1.34 15.01 -6.38
C GLY A 77 -0.83 15.22 -4.96
N SER A 78 -1.74 15.15 -3.99
CA SER A 78 -1.41 15.23 -2.56
C SER A 78 -2.11 14.13 -1.78
N LEU A 79 -1.44 13.64 -0.73
CA LEU A 79 -2.01 12.63 0.15
C LEU A 79 -2.71 13.29 1.34
N PRO A 80 -3.87 12.78 1.77
CA PRO A 80 -4.49 13.19 3.03
C PRO A 80 -3.56 12.96 4.22
N GLN A 81 -3.54 13.92 5.15
CA GLN A 81 -2.80 13.84 6.40
C GLN A 81 -3.77 13.61 7.56
N PRO A 82 -3.55 12.62 8.44
CA PRO A 82 -4.37 12.43 9.63
C PRO A 82 -4.34 13.66 10.55
N GLY A 83 -5.50 14.13 11.01
CA GLY A 83 -5.62 15.33 11.84
C GLY A 83 -7.03 15.93 11.81
N PRO A 84 -7.23 17.13 12.39
CA PRO A 84 -8.50 17.86 12.30
C PRO A 84 -8.94 18.02 10.84
N GLY A 85 -10.17 17.60 10.50
CA GLY A 85 -10.70 17.67 9.15
C GLY A 85 -10.34 16.49 8.23
N PHE A 86 -9.68 15.44 8.74
CA PHE A 86 -9.39 14.24 7.97
C PHE A 86 -10.68 13.48 7.59
N THR A 87 -10.97 13.40 6.30
CA THR A 87 -12.16 12.73 5.75
C THR A 87 -11.90 11.28 5.33
N GLY A 88 -10.64 10.87 5.28
CA GLY A 88 -10.23 9.51 4.92
C GLY A 88 -8.91 9.45 4.15
N PRO A 89 -8.37 8.25 3.95
CA PRO A 89 -7.15 8.05 3.17
C PRO A 89 -7.41 8.27 1.67
N LEU A 90 -6.35 8.55 0.92
CA LEU A 90 -6.38 8.38 -0.53
C LEU A 90 -6.76 6.93 -0.82
N GLN A 91 -7.71 6.73 -1.74
CA GLN A 91 -8.02 5.42 -2.31
C GLN A 91 -7.44 5.35 -3.71
N GLY A 92 -6.55 4.39 -3.95
CA GLY A 92 -5.93 4.17 -5.26
C GLY A 92 -6.01 2.70 -5.66
N ASN A 93 -5.58 2.41 -6.89
CA ASN A 93 -5.46 1.05 -7.39
C ASN A 93 -4.25 0.90 -8.32
N VAL A 94 -3.77 -0.34 -8.42
CA VAL A 94 -2.69 -0.75 -9.32
C VAL A 94 -3.01 -2.12 -9.92
N THR A 95 -2.44 -2.42 -11.08
CA THR A 95 -2.52 -3.76 -11.68
C THR A 95 -1.22 -4.51 -11.41
N VAL A 96 -1.31 -5.70 -10.80
CA VAL A 96 -0.16 -6.53 -10.44
C VAL A 96 -0.43 -7.96 -10.89
N GLY A 97 0.40 -8.50 -11.79
CA GLY A 97 0.24 -9.87 -12.30
C GLY A 97 -1.15 -10.18 -12.86
N GLY A 98 -1.83 -9.19 -13.45
CA GLY A 98 -3.20 -9.32 -13.99
C GLY A 98 -4.32 -9.09 -12.98
N TYR A 99 -4.01 -8.91 -11.69
CA TYR A 99 -4.99 -8.61 -10.65
C TYR A 99 -5.09 -7.11 -10.39
N GLN A 100 -6.30 -6.62 -10.12
CA GLN A 100 -6.53 -5.24 -9.67
C GLN A 100 -6.41 -5.16 -8.15
N ILE A 101 -5.46 -4.37 -7.66
CA ILE A 101 -5.19 -4.22 -6.23
C ILE A 101 -5.57 -2.81 -5.80
N GLY A 102 -6.56 -2.68 -4.92
CA GLY A 102 -6.91 -1.43 -4.27
C GLY A 102 -6.00 -1.17 -3.07
N TYR A 103 -5.71 0.08 -2.77
CA TYR A 103 -4.91 0.46 -1.60
C TYR A 103 -5.41 1.76 -0.96
N ARG A 104 -5.03 1.95 0.31
CA ARG A 104 -5.32 3.16 1.08
C ARG A 104 -4.05 3.78 1.62
N ALA A 105 -3.82 5.06 1.30
CA ALA A 105 -2.59 5.76 1.66
C ALA A 105 -2.86 7.09 2.39
N VAL A 106 -1.99 7.42 3.34
CA VAL A 106 -1.94 8.72 4.02
C VAL A 106 -0.52 9.21 4.13
N GLN A 107 -0.33 10.52 4.18
CA GLN A 107 0.96 11.10 4.55
C GLN A 107 1.01 11.28 6.07
N VAL A 108 1.99 10.62 6.71
CA VAL A 108 2.19 10.68 8.17
C VAL A 108 3.00 11.94 8.53
N ASN A 109 4.02 12.24 7.72
CA ASN A 109 4.85 13.44 7.83
C ASN A 109 5.50 13.72 6.45
N PRO A 110 6.29 14.80 6.27
CA PRO A 110 6.86 15.17 4.98
C PRO A 110 7.68 14.07 4.28
N THR A 111 8.23 13.12 5.03
CA THR A 111 9.11 12.06 4.52
C THR A 111 8.54 10.66 4.67
N THR A 112 7.33 10.52 5.23
CA THR A 112 6.74 9.23 5.57
C THR A 112 5.32 9.10 5.06
N ILE A 113 5.07 8.06 4.29
CA ILE A 113 3.77 7.67 3.78
C ILE A 113 3.39 6.34 4.44
N SER A 114 2.14 6.21 4.87
CA SER A 114 1.61 4.94 5.35
C SER A 114 0.61 4.39 4.35
N VAL A 115 0.82 3.14 3.93
CA VAL A 115 -0.19 2.33 3.22
C VAL A 115 -0.91 1.51 4.29
N SER A 116 -2.10 1.97 4.67
CA SER A 116 -2.81 1.46 5.83
C SER A 116 -3.45 0.09 5.58
N THR A 117 -3.82 -0.20 4.33
CA THR A 117 -4.31 -1.49 3.84
C THR A 117 -4.20 -1.52 2.31
N TYR A 118 -4.20 -2.73 1.76
CA TYR A 118 -4.41 -3.00 0.33
C TYR A 118 -5.15 -4.32 0.20
N PHE A 119 -5.85 -4.53 -0.90
CA PHE A 119 -6.79 -5.64 -1.06
C PHE A 119 -7.07 -5.91 -2.53
N LEU A 120 -7.44 -7.14 -2.84
CA LEU A 120 -7.85 -7.53 -4.19
C LEU A 120 -9.23 -6.89 -4.50
N LEU A 121 -9.34 -6.25 -5.66
CA LEU A 121 -10.61 -5.78 -6.20
C LEU A 121 -11.35 -6.92 -6.93
N PRO A 122 -12.69 -6.94 -6.94
CA PRO A 122 -13.49 -7.97 -7.60
C PRO A 122 -13.32 -7.98 -9.11
#